data_AF-A0A7X8R109-F1
#
_entry.id   AF-A0A7X8R109-F1
#
_cell.length_a   1.000
_cell.length_b   1.000
_cell.length_c   1.000
_cell.angle_alpha   90.00
_cell.angle_beta   90.00
_cell.angle_gamma   90.00
#
_symmetry.space_group_name_H-M   'P 1'
#
loop_
_entity.id
_entity.type
_entity.pdbx_description
1 polymer ?
#
loop_
_entity_poly.entity_id
_entity_poly.type
_entity_poly.pdbx_seq_one_letter_code
_entity_poly.pdbx_strand_id
1 'polypeptide(L)'
;FVNNMHELLEASDIAIAKGGASTTFEVLVKNVPTIFTHCAALHEKGNIDFCVTNKMGWFAKNKTEFWKIIGEVLNTSILEQYKENISNNEYVKTLPNAAKNIAKFIVKELNTPYIKHEISKKDRLRSVLLGIRIRNFRVKSRTKNKRYKIDR
;
A
#
# COMPACT_ATOMS: atom_id res chain seq x y z
N PHE A 1 -11.87 14.27 -12.43
CA PHE A 1 -11.95 12.95 -11.78
C PHE A 1 -12.76 12.01 -12.67
N VAL A 2 -12.46 10.71 -12.65
CA VAL A 2 -13.17 9.66 -13.41
C VAL A 2 -14.06 8.89 -12.45
N ASN A 3 -15.31 8.62 -12.83
CA ASN A 3 -16.32 8.07 -11.92
C ASN A 3 -16.68 6.61 -12.21
N ASN A 4 -16.17 6.03 -13.29
CA ASN A 4 -16.49 4.69 -13.76
C ASN A 4 -15.24 3.84 -14.01
N MET A 5 -14.25 3.95 -13.12
CA MET A 5 -12.97 3.24 -13.27
C MET A 5 -13.13 1.73 -13.33
N HIS A 6 -14.09 1.17 -12.57
CA HIS A 6 -14.36 -0.25 -12.59
C HIS A 6 -14.84 -0.75 -13.97
N GLU A 7 -15.57 0.08 -14.73
CA GLU A 7 -16.08 -0.27 -16.07
C GLU A 7 -14.94 -0.20 -17.08
N LEU A 8 -14.12 0.84 -16.98
CA LEU A 8 -12.97 1.03 -17.86
C LEU A 8 -11.97 -0.11 -17.70
N LEU A 9 -11.69 -0.53 -16.46
CA LEU A 9 -10.81 -1.67 -16.20
C LEU A 9 -11.41 -2.99 -16.70
N GLU A 10 -12.72 -3.19 -16.54
CA GLU A 10 -13.40 -4.40 -17.02
C GLU A 10 -13.41 -4.52 -18.55
N ALA A 11 -13.38 -3.39 -19.26
CA ALA A 11 -13.24 -3.35 -20.71
C ALA A 11 -11.77 -3.34 -21.21
N SER A 12 -10.79 -3.34 -20.30
CA SER A 12 -9.37 -3.16 -20.63
C SER A 12 -8.57 -4.45 -20.51
N ASP A 13 -7.70 -4.70 -21.48
CA ASP A 13 -6.76 -5.83 -21.45
C ASP A 13 -5.52 -5.58 -20.59
N ILE A 14 -5.11 -4.32 -20.49
CA ILE A 14 -3.91 -3.87 -19.79
C ILE A 14 -4.13 -2.47 -19.22
N ALA A 15 -3.54 -2.18 -18.07
CA ALA A 15 -3.54 -0.84 -17.46
C ALA A 15 -2.13 -0.24 -17.39
N ILE A 16 -2.05 1.09 -17.40
CA ILE A 16 -0.81 1.83 -17.17
C ILE A 16 -1.04 2.79 -16.01
N ALA A 17 -0.28 2.64 -14.92
CA ALA A 17 -0.58 3.36 -13.69
C ALA A 17 0.66 3.60 -12.79
N LYS A 18 0.42 4.25 -11.63
CA LYS A 18 1.37 4.33 -10.50
C LYS A 18 1.10 3.21 -9.50
N GLY A 19 2.09 2.87 -8.67
CA GLY A 19 2.02 1.77 -7.67
C GLY A 19 1.19 2.06 -6.41
N GLY A 20 0.18 2.93 -6.50
CA GLY A 20 -0.67 3.28 -5.36
C GLY A 20 -1.55 2.09 -4.93
N ALA A 21 -1.74 1.91 -3.62
CA ALA A 21 -2.42 0.73 -3.07
C ALA A 21 -3.83 0.51 -3.64
N SER A 22 -4.65 1.56 -3.71
CA SER A 22 -6.01 1.46 -4.26
C SER A 22 -6.00 1.00 -5.72
N THR A 23 -5.14 1.60 -6.53
CA THR A 23 -5.00 1.23 -7.95
C THR A 23 -4.50 -0.19 -8.13
N THR A 24 -3.49 -0.61 -7.37
CA THR A 24 -2.97 -1.98 -7.43
C THR A 24 -4.02 -3.01 -7.05
N PHE A 25 -4.84 -2.76 -6.02
CA PHE A 25 -5.90 -3.71 -5.69
C PHE A 25 -7.02 -3.72 -6.73
N GLU A 26 -7.40 -2.57 -7.28
CA GLU A 26 -8.46 -2.49 -8.28
C GLU A 26 -8.10 -3.27 -9.56
N VAL A 27 -6.88 -3.09 -10.07
CA VAL A 27 -6.42 -3.81 -11.28
C VAL A 27 -6.30 -5.32 -11.05
N LEU A 28 -5.86 -5.76 -9.86
CA LEU A 28 -5.74 -7.17 -9.52
C LEU A 28 -7.13 -7.83 -9.40
N VAL A 29 -8.09 -7.16 -8.74
CA VAL A 29 -9.46 -7.66 -8.62
C VAL A 29 -10.16 -7.72 -9.98
N LYS A 30 -9.85 -6.79 -10.89
CA LYS A 30 -10.36 -6.78 -12.26
C LYS A 30 -9.61 -7.69 -13.23
N ASN A 31 -8.59 -8.43 -12.76
CA ASN A 31 -7.78 -9.32 -13.60
C ASN A 31 -7.07 -8.59 -14.76
N VAL A 32 -6.59 -7.37 -14.52
CA VAL A 32 -5.94 -6.50 -15.51
C VAL A 32 -4.46 -6.35 -15.18
N PRO A 33 -3.55 -7.03 -15.92
CA PRO A 33 -2.11 -6.81 -15.79
C PRO A 33 -1.74 -5.34 -15.99
N THR A 34 -0.82 -4.84 -15.19
CA THR A 34 -0.52 -3.39 -15.15
C THR A 34 0.95 -3.11 -15.38
N ILE A 35 1.24 -2.10 -16.22
CA ILE A 35 2.56 -1.50 -16.36
C ILE A 35 2.66 -0.31 -15.40
N PHE A 36 3.43 -0.48 -14.34
CA PHE A 36 3.75 0.58 -13.40
C PHE A 36 4.86 1.46 -13.96
N THR A 37 4.63 2.78 -14.02
CA THR A 37 5.63 3.73 -14.57
C THR A 37 6.35 4.52 -13.49
N HIS A 38 5.78 4.60 -12.28
CA HIS A 38 6.32 5.38 -11.18
C HIS A 38 6.06 4.72 -9.82
N CYS A 39 7.03 4.92 -8.92
CA CYS A 39 6.94 4.66 -7.49
C CYS A 39 7.18 6.01 -6.78
N ALA A 40 6.10 6.70 -6.39
CA ALA A 40 6.19 8.05 -5.82
C ALA A 40 6.78 8.04 -4.41
N ALA A 41 6.53 6.97 -3.65
CA ALA A 41 7.01 6.82 -2.28
C ALA A 41 7.46 5.38 -2.01
N LEU A 42 8.35 5.20 -1.04
CA LEU A 42 8.91 3.89 -0.69
C LEU A 42 7.84 2.86 -0.32
N HIS A 43 6.69 3.30 0.21
CA HIS A 43 5.58 2.40 0.56
C HIS A 43 4.85 1.81 -0.66
N GLU A 44 4.93 2.45 -1.83
CA GLU A 44 4.35 1.94 -3.08
C GLU A 44 5.20 0.82 -3.70
N LYS A 45 6.49 0.76 -3.34
CA LYS A 45 7.42 -0.25 -3.87
C LYS A 45 6.94 -1.67 -3.59
N GLY A 46 6.39 -1.91 -2.40
CA GLY A 46 5.86 -3.23 -2.03
C GLY A 46 4.74 -3.71 -2.95
N ASN A 47 3.87 -2.81 -3.40
CA ASN A 47 2.78 -3.14 -4.32
C ASN A 47 3.31 -3.52 -5.70
N ILE A 48 4.28 -2.75 -6.21
CA ILE A 48 4.92 -2.99 -7.50
C ILE A 48 5.71 -4.30 -7.45
N ASP A 49 6.54 -4.48 -6.43
CA ASP A 49 7.34 -5.69 -6.24
C ASP A 49 6.44 -6.93 -6.18
N PHE A 50 5.33 -6.88 -5.45
CA PHE A 50 4.37 -7.98 -5.39
C PHE A 50 3.85 -8.35 -6.80
N CYS A 51 3.45 -7.37 -7.61
CA CYS A 51 2.95 -7.64 -8.95
C CYS A 51 4.05 -8.18 -9.88
N VAL A 52 5.25 -7.60 -9.84
CA VAL A 52 6.37 -7.99 -10.71
C VAL A 52 6.89 -9.38 -10.35
N THR A 53 7.11 -9.68 -9.06
CA THR A 53 7.60 -10.98 -8.59
C THR A 53 6.64 -12.11 -8.92
N ASN A 54 5.32 -11.87 -8.84
CA ASN A 54 4.31 -12.86 -9.18
C ASN A 54 3.95 -12.89 -10.68
N LYS A 55 4.66 -12.15 -11.54
CA LYS A 55 4.35 -12.06 -12.99
C LYS A 55 2.89 -11.68 -13.26
N MET A 56 2.41 -10.67 -12.53
CA MET A 56 1.05 -10.10 -12.62
C MET A 56 1.07 -8.65 -13.10
N GLY A 57 2.27 -8.09 -13.34
CA GLY A 57 2.46 -6.75 -13.88
C GLY A 57 3.93 -6.48 -14.14
N TRP A 58 4.21 -5.32 -14.71
CA TRP A 58 5.55 -4.87 -15.07
C TRP A 58 5.89 -3.56 -14.38
N PHE A 59 7.18 -3.28 -14.26
CA PHE A 59 7.66 -1.97 -13.88
C PHE A 59 8.57 -1.43 -14.99
N ALA A 60 8.18 -0.30 -15.57
CA ALA A 60 8.93 0.38 -16.62
C ALA A 60 9.58 1.64 -16.04
N LYS A 61 10.91 1.62 -15.87
CA LYS A 61 11.66 2.75 -15.28
C LYS A 61 11.89 3.89 -16.27
N ASN A 62 11.83 3.58 -17.55
CA ASN A 62 12.14 4.50 -18.65
C ASN A 62 11.36 4.10 -19.91
N LYS A 63 11.40 4.97 -20.92
CA LYS A 63 10.70 4.77 -22.20
C LYS A 63 11.14 3.50 -22.92
N THR A 64 12.42 3.15 -22.87
CA THR A 64 12.96 1.96 -23.54
C THR A 64 12.38 0.68 -22.96
N GLU A 65 12.35 0.56 -21.63
CA GLU A 65 11.72 -0.56 -20.94
C GLU A 65 10.22 -0.63 -21.22
N PHE A 66 9.53 0.52 -21.21
CA PHE A 66 8.10 0.58 -21.53
C PHE A 66 7.81 0.02 -22.92
N TRP A 67 8.53 0.47 -23.94
CA TRP A 67 8.34 -0.01 -25.31
C TRP A 67 8.74 -1.47 -25.48
N LYS A 68 9.75 -1.95 -24.74
CA LYS A 68 10.09 -3.37 -24.70
C LYS A 68 8.92 -4.21 -24.18
N ILE A 69 8.30 -3.80 -23.07
CA ILE A 69 7.14 -4.50 -22.49
C ILE A 69 5.97 -4.49 -23.47
N ILE A 70 5.65 -3.35 -24.08
CA ILE A 70 4.58 -3.26 -25.08
C ILE A 70 4.87 -4.18 -26.28
N GLY A 71 6.11 -4.19 -26.77
CA GLY A 71 6.52 -5.10 -27.84
C GLY A 71 6.35 -6.57 -27.46
N GLU A 72 6.67 -6.95 -26.23
CA GLU A 72 6.47 -8.31 -25.73
C GLU A 72 4.98 -8.67 -25.64
N VAL A 73 4.16 -7.77 -25.10
CA VAL A 73 2.70 -7.93 -25.00
C VAL A 73 2.04 -8.08 -26.37
N LEU A 74 2.45 -7.30 -27.37
CA LEU A 74 1.83 -7.32 -28.70
C LEU A 74 2.26 -8.51 -29.56
N ASN A 75 3.46 -9.06 -29.33
CA ASN A 75 4.04 -10.10 -30.19
C ASN A 75 4.07 -11.49 -29.55
N THR A 76 3.58 -11.65 -28.32
CA THR A 76 3.60 -12.93 -27.59
C THR A 76 2.30 -13.15 -26.83
N SER A 77 2.14 -14.32 -26.23
CA SER A 77 1.02 -14.65 -25.34
C SER A 77 1.28 -14.29 -23.86
N ILE A 78 2.28 -13.46 -23.57
CA ILE A 78 2.67 -13.12 -22.19
C ILE A 78 1.53 -12.46 -21.41
N LEU A 79 0.65 -11.71 -22.08
CA LEU A 79 -0.47 -11.06 -21.44
C LEU A 79 -1.45 -12.06 -20.83
N GLU A 80 -1.79 -13.11 -21.58
CA GLU A 80 -2.70 -14.16 -21.12
C GLU A 80 -2.08 -14.95 -19.96
N GLN A 81 -0.77 -15.21 -20.00
CA GLN A 81 -0.05 -15.77 -18.87
C GLN A 81 -0.17 -14.88 -17.62
N TYR A 82 -0.06 -13.56 -17.77
CA TYR A 82 -0.15 -12.63 -16.64
C TYR A 82 -1.58 -12.57 -16.06
N LYS A 83 -2.61 -12.58 -16.92
CA LYS A 83 -4.02 -12.71 -16.50
C LYS A 83 -4.25 -14.03 -15.75
N GLU A 84 -3.69 -15.13 -16.25
CA GLU A 84 -3.79 -16.43 -15.58
C GLU A 84 -3.10 -16.42 -14.20
N ASN A 85 -1.92 -15.80 -14.09
CA ASN A 85 -1.22 -15.66 -12.81
C ASN A 85 -2.04 -14.89 -11.79
N ILE A 86 -2.69 -13.78 -12.21
CA ILE A 86 -3.58 -13.01 -11.34
C ILE A 86 -4.76 -13.88 -10.89
N SER A 87 -5.42 -14.55 -11.84
CA SER A 87 -6.58 -15.39 -11.58
C SER A 87 -6.24 -16.57 -10.66
N ASN A 88 -5.02 -17.10 -10.72
CA ASN A 88 -4.59 -18.26 -9.92
C ASN A 88 -4.02 -17.89 -8.55
N ASN A 89 -3.58 -16.64 -8.34
CA ASN A 89 -2.95 -16.20 -7.11
C ASN A 89 -3.88 -16.30 -5.89
N GLU A 90 -3.46 -17.03 -4.86
CA GLU A 90 -4.27 -17.29 -3.66
C GLU A 90 -4.61 -16.01 -2.89
N TYR A 91 -3.67 -15.08 -2.76
CA TYR A 91 -3.90 -13.82 -2.08
C TYR A 91 -4.91 -12.96 -2.83
N VAL A 92 -4.77 -12.85 -4.16
CA VAL A 92 -5.70 -12.07 -5.00
C VAL A 92 -7.13 -12.61 -4.87
N LYS A 93 -7.32 -13.93 -4.84
CA LYS A 93 -8.63 -14.57 -4.62
C LYS A 93 -9.29 -14.15 -3.30
N THR A 94 -8.52 -13.70 -2.30
CA THR A 94 -9.08 -13.22 -1.03
C THR A 94 -9.55 -11.76 -1.07
N LEU A 95 -9.04 -10.96 -2.02
CA LEU A 95 -9.28 -9.50 -2.07
C LEU A 95 -10.76 -9.10 -2.16
N PRO A 96 -11.63 -9.79 -2.94
CA PRO A 96 -13.07 -9.46 -2.96
C PRO A 96 -13.74 -9.55 -1.58
N ASN A 97 -13.18 -10.33 -0.66
CA ASN A 97 -13.69 -10.49 0.70
C ASN A 97 -12.96 -9.60 1.74
N ALA A 98 -11.97 -8.80 1.33
CA ALA A 98 -11.11 -8.06 2.24
C ALA A 98 -11.89 -7.15 3.21
N ALA A 99 -12.84 -6.35 2.71
CA ALA A 99 -13.67 -5.48 3.53
C ALA A 99 -14.48 -6.27 4.57
N LYS A 100 -15.08 -7.40 4.15
CA LYS A 100 -15.85 -8.30 5.04
C LYS A 100 -14.96 -8.94 6.09
N ASN A 101 -13.74 -9.34 5.71
CA ASN A 101 -12.77 -9.95 6.62
C ASN A 101 -12.31 -8.95 7.70
N ILE A 102 -12.05 -7.70 7.31
CA ILE A 102 -11.71 -6.62 8.25
C ILE A 102 -12.89 -6.34 9.19
N ALA A 103 -14.12 -6.26 8.68
CA ALA A 103 -15.29 -6.05 9.53
C ALA A 103 -15.46 -7.18 10.56
N LYS A 104 -15.30 -8.45 10.15
CA LYS A 104 -15.32 -9.60 11.06
C LYS A 104 -14.21 -9.54 12.10
N PHE A 105 -13.00 -9.15 11.69
CA PHE A 105 -11.87 -8.96 12.60
C PHE A 105 -12.19 -7.91 13.66
N ILE A 106 -12.70 -6.74 13.26
CA ILE A 106 -13.08 -5.67 14.19
C ILE A 106 -14.13 -6.15 15.20
N VAL A 107 -15.20 -6.82 14.73
CA VAL A 107 -16.24 -7.36 15.61
C VAL A 107 -15.66 -8.39 16.59
N LYS A 108 -14.77 -9.26 16.12
CA LYS A 108 -14.08 -10.24 16.98
C LYS A 108 -13.25 -9.54 18.05
N GLU A 109 -12.44 -8.55 17.68
CA GLU A 109 -11.60 -7.81 18.63
C GLU A 109 -12.43 -7.06 19.69
N LEU A 110 -13.57 -6.48 19.30
CA LEU A 110 -14.48 -5.81 20.23
C LEU A 110 -15.15 -6.78 21.21
N ASN A 111 -15.38 -8.03 20.80
CA ASN A 111 -15.95 -9.07 21.65
C ASN A 111 -14.89 -9.77 22.53
N THR A 112 -13.60 -9.60 22.23
CA THR A 112 -12.53 -10.15 23.07
C THR A 112 -12.52 -9.40 24.41
N PRO A 113 -12.58 -10.11 25.56
CA PRO A 113 -12.53 -9.45 26.85
C PRO A 113 -11.25 -8.65 26.98
N TYR A 114 -11.38 -7.35 27.26
CA TYR A 114 -10.25 -6.47 27.45
C TYR A 114 -9.42 -6.94 28.66
N ILE A 115 -8.21 -7.43 28.39
CA ILE A 115 -7.26 -7.79 29.44
C ILE A 115 -6.71 -6.49 30.03
N LYS A 116 -7.22 -6.11 31.21
CA LYS A 116 -6.58 -5.08 32.03
C LYS A 116 -5.22 -5.61 32.49
N HIS A 117 -4.15 -5.18 31.85
CA HIS A 117 -2.81 -5.36 32.39
C HIS A 117 -2.65 -4.43 33.59
N GLU A 118 -2.46 -4.99 34.78
CA GLU A 118 -2.07 -4.20 35.95
C GLU A 118 -0.70 -3.58 35.68
N ILE A 119 -0.67 -2.24 35.60
CA ILE A 119 0.59 -1.51 35.45
C ILE A 119 1.31 -1.57 36.78
N SER A 120 2.48 -2.20 36.82
CA SER A 120 3.34 -2.18 38.00
C SER A 120 3.64 -0.73 38.41
N LYS A 121 3.74 -0.47 39.72
CA LYS A 121 4.15 0.84 40.26
C LYS A 121 5.44 1.35 39.58
N LYS A 122 6.36 0.44 39.22
CA LYS A 122 7.60 0.75 38.50
C LYS A 122 7.36 1.27 37.09
N ASP A 123 6.46 0.67 36.33
CA ASP A 123 6.16 1.07 34.95
C ASP A 123 5.38 2.38 34.91
N ARG A 124 4.50 2.59 35.89
CA ARG A 124 3.83 3.88 36.10
C ARG A 124 4.83 4.99 36.46
N LEU A 125 5.83 4.71 37.29
CA LEU A 125 6.89 5.68 37.58
C LEU A 125 7.71 6.01 36.32
N ARG A 126 8.05 4.97 35.53
CA ARG A 126 8.78 5.12 34.26
C ARG A 126 8.02 5.97 33.25
N SER A 127 6.71 5.79 33.10
CA SER A 127 5.90 6.59 32.17
C SER A 127 5.82 8.05 32.57
N VAL A 128 5.69 8.34 33.87
CA VAL A 128 5.75 9.71 34.42
C VAL A 128 7.11 10.34 34.15
N LEU A 129 8.21 9.64 34.46
CA LEU A 129 9.56 10.12 34.21
C LEU A 129 9.82 10.37 32.71
N LEU A 130 9.34 9.49 31.84
CA LEU A 130 9.43 9.66 30.39
C LEU A 130 8.65 10.91 29.93
N GLY A 131 7.43 11.10 30.43
CA GLY A 131 6.63 12.30 30.15
C GLY A 131 7.32 13.60 30.58
N ILE A 132 7.96 13.59 31.75
CA ILE A 132 8.76 14.72 32.24
C ILE A 132 9.97 14.96 31.33
N ARG A 133 10.69 13.90 30.93
CA ARG A 133 11.85 14.01 30.01
C ARG A 133 11.46 14.56 28.65
N ILE A 134 10.37 14.07 28.05
CA ILE A 134 9.85 14.58 26.77
C ILE A 134 9.47 16.05 26.89
N ARG A 135 8.80 16.44 27.99
CA ARG A 135 8.45 17.85 28.25
C ARG A 135 9.69 18.72 28.34
N ASN A 136 10.69 18.30 29.12
CA ASN A 136 11.94 19.04 29.28
C ASN A 136 12.73 19.12 27.97
N PHE A 137 12.76 18.04 27.18
CA PHE A 137 13.36 18.04 25.84
C PHE A 137 12.63 19.00 24.90
N ARG A 138 11.29 19.04 24.93
CA ARG A 138 10.49 19.97 24.12
C ARG A 138 10.70 21.43 24.52
N VAL A 139 10.85 21.73 25.81
CA VAL A 139 11.18 23.08 26.31
C VAL A 139 12.60 23.47 25.88
N LYS A 140 13.60 22.59 26.04
CA LYS A 140 14.99 22.84 25.63
C LYS A 140 15.17 22.95 24.12
N SER A 141 14.42 22.17 23.33
CA SER A 141 14.46 22.27 21.86
C SER A 141 13.75 23.54 21.36
N ARG A 142 12.69 24.00 22.03
CA ARG A 142 12.07 25.32 21.76
C ARG A 142 13.02 26.48 22.01
N THR A 143 13.87 26.41 23.03
CA THR A 143 14.86 27.47 23.32
C THR A 143 16.11 27.37 22.43
N LYS A 144 16.48 26.18 21.95
CA LYS A 144 17.63 25.99 21.03
C LYS A 144 17.30 26.21 19.54
N ASN A 145 16.10 25.88 19.08
CA ASN A 145 15.73 26.06 17.66
C ASN A 145 15.29 27.50 17.38
N LYS A 146 16.26 28.40 17.18
CA LYS A 146 16.06 29.74 16.58
C LYS A 146 15.68 29.71 15.08
N ARG A 147 15.56 28.52 14.46
CA ARG A 147 15.33 28.36 13.01
C ARG A 147 13.90 28.66 12.54
N TYR A 148 12.94 28.82 13.45
CA TYR A 148 11.58 29.26 13.12
C TYR A 148 11.15 30.39 14.07
N LYS A 149 11.86 31.52 14.02
CA LYS A 149 11.20 32.80 14.31
C LYS A 149 10.40 33.16 13.06
N ILE A 150 9.08 32.98 13.12
CA ILE A 150 8.20 33.71 12.22
C ILE A 150 8.15 35.11 12.82
N ASP A 151 8.81 36.06 12.16
CA ASP A 151 8.64 37.48 12.48
C ASP A 151 7.15 37.80 12.28
N ARG A 152 6.56 38.41 13.31
CA ARG A 152 5.20 38.96 13.27
C ARG A 152 5.21 40.29 12.54
#